data_AF-A0A5F2HWC5-F1
#
_entry.id   AF-A0A5F2HWC5-F1
#
_cell.length_a   1.000
_cell.length_b   1.000
_cell.length_c   1.000
_cell.angle_alpha   90.00
_cell.angle_beta   90.00
_cell.angle_gamma   90.00
#
_symmetry.space_group_name_H-M   'P 1'
#
loop_
_entity.id
_entity.type
_entity.pdbx_description
1 polymer ?
#
loop_
_entity_poly.entity_id
_entity_poly.type
_entity_poly.pdbx_seq_one_letter_code
_entity_poly.pdbx_strand_id
1 'polypeptide(L)' 'MAYSGPIIDAHHHLWDLGLGRHPWLADTANERGGLGDLGALRRNYLPQNYARDAARHNVIATVHVEA' A
#
# COMPACT_ATOMS: atom_id res chain seq x y z
N MET A 1 10.53 -24.69 -0.38
CA MET A 1 10.69 -23.94 0.88
C MET A 1 10.57 -22.46 0.58
N ALA A 2 9.87 -21.69 1.42
CA ALA A 2 9.90 -20.23 1.35
C ALA A 2 11.21 -19.71 1.96
N TYR A 3 11.67 -18.53 1.49
CA TYR A 3 12.82 -17.85 2.07
C TYR A 3 12.52 -17.44 3.52
N SER A 4 13.41 -17.76 4.47
CA SER A 4 13.25 -17.49 5.90
C SER A 4 14.25 -16.47 6.45
N GLY A 5 15.20 -16.00 5.64
CA GLY A 5 16.16 -14.97 6.03
C GLY A 5 15.52 -13.58 6.19
N PRO A 6 16.27 -12.60 6.68
CA PRO A 6 15.76 -11.24 6.87
C PRO A 6 15.45 -10.57 5.52
N ILE A 7 14.34 -9.85 5.46
CA ILE A 7 13.90 -9.07 4.31
C ILE A 7 13.86 -7.59 4.71
N ILE A 8 14.40 -6.73 3.86
CA ILE A 8 14.12 -5.30 3.89
C ILE A 8 13.19 -5.03 2.71
N ASP A 9 11.96 -4.61 2.99
CA ASP A 9 11.05 -4.16 1.95
C ASP A 9 11.48 -2.76 1.49
N ALA A 10 12.09 -2.69 0.33
CA ALA A 10 12.68 -1.45 -0.18
C ALA A 10 11.63 -0.45 -0.67
N HIS A 11 10.37 -0.84 -0.83
CA HIS A 11 9.36 0.03 -1.41
C HIS A 11 7.94 -0.42 -1.06
N HIS A 12 7.27 0.34 -0.20
CA HIS A 12 5.81 0.25 -0.05
C HIS A 12 5.15 1.62 0.06
N HIS A 13 3.85 1.63 -0.21
CA HIS A 13 3.00 2.80 -0.10
C HIS A 13 1.99 2.61 1.03
N LEU A 14 1.65 3.70 1.70
CA LEU A 14 0.63 3.78 2.73
C LEU A 14 -0.23 5.00 2.46
N TRP A 15 -1.53 4.90 2.74
CA TRP A 15 -2.44 6.03 2.56
C TRP A 15 -3.60 6.01 3.55
N ASP A 16 -3.96 7.21 4.01
CA ASP A 16 -5.21 7.50 4.71
C ASP A 16 -6.09 8.36 3.81
N LEU A 17 -7.22 7.79 3.39
CA LEU A 17 -8.21 8.45 2.52
C LEU A 17 -8.92 9.60 3.25
N GLY A 18 -9.01 9.55 4.58
CA GLY A 18 -9.60 10.61 5.39
C GLY A 18 -8.82 11.93 5.32
N LEU A 19 -7.55 11.89 4.90
CA LEU A 19 -6.72 13.09 4.71
C LEU A 19 -6.95 13.77 3.35
N GLY A 20 -7.61 13.11 2.40
CA GLY A 20 -7.87 13.68 1.07
C GLY A 20 -6.63 14.02 0.25
N ARG A 21 -5.46 13.41 0.54
CA ARG A 21 -4.16 13.72 -0.11
C ARG A 21 -3.86 12.89 -1.36
N HIS A 22 -4.71 11.93 -1.71
CA HIS A 22 -4.48 11.00 -2.82
C HIS A 22 -5.60 11.13 -3.88
N PRO A 23 -5.62 12.19 -4.71
CA PRO A 23 -6.67 12.40 -5.71
C PRO A 23 -6.82 11.26 -6.72
N TRP A 24 -5.74 10.49 -6.93
CA TRP A 24 -5.74 9.31 -7.80
C TRP A 24 -6.49 8.11 -7.20
N LEU A 25 -6.79 8.12 -5.90
CA LEU A 25 -7.65 7.14 -5.21
C LEU A 25 -9.07 7.65 -4.96
N ALA A 26 -9.40 8.88 -5.36
CA ALA A 26 -10.75 9.40 -5.23
C ALA A 26 -11.74 8.59 -6.08
N ASP A 27 -13.02 8.60 -5.71
CA ASP A 27 -14.05 7.90 -6.50
C ASP A 27 -14.15 8.40 -7.94
N THR A 28 -13.88 9.69 -8.13
CA THR A 28 -13.83 10.37 -9.43
C THR A 28 -12.53 10.09 -10.20
N ALA A 29 -11.57 9.35 -9.64
CA ALA A 29 -10.27 9.14 -10.27
C ALA A 29 -10.34 8.24 -11.51
N ASN A 30 -11.35 7.36 -11.60
CA ASN A 30 -11.56 6.51 -12.77
C ASN A 30 -11.81 7.33 -14.06
N GLU A 31 -12.26 8.57 -13.92
CA GLU A 31 -12.50 9.49 -15.03
C GLU A 31 -11.19 10.10 -15.58
N ARG A 32 -10.06 9.97 -14.86
CA ARG A 32 -8.76 10.58 -15.22
C ARG A 32 -7.80 9.66 -15.98
N GLY A 33 -8.21 8.44 -16.31
CA GLY A 33 -7.59 7.61 -17.33
C GLY A 33 -6.39 6.76 -16.87
N GLY A 34 -6.36 5.51 -17.32
CA GLY A 34 -5.17 4.65 -17.40
C GLY A 34 -4.95 3.64 -16.27
N LEU A 35 -5.51 3.85 -15.08
CA LEU A 35 -5.21 3.03 -13.89
C LEU A 35 -6.12 1.80 -13.69
N GLY A 36 -7.16 1.64 -14.51
CA GLY A 36 -8.12 0.55 -14.36
C GLY A 36 -9.02 0.71 -13.13
N ASP A 37 -9.61 -0.40 -12.67
CA ASP A 37 -10.46 -0.40 -11.48
C ASP A 37 -9.64 -0.33 -10.19
N LEU A 38 -9.76 0.79 -9.48
CA LEU A 38 -9.08 1.04 -8.21
C LEU A 38 -9.90 0.60 -6.98
N GLY A 39 -11.07 -0.01 -7.15
CA GLY A 39 -11.99 -0.34 -6.05
C GLY A 39 -11.34 -1.08 -4.88
N ALA A 40 -10.43 -2.02 -5.16
CA ALA A 40 -9.69 -2.76 -4.12
C ALA A 40 -8.69 -1.90 -3.32
N LEU A 41 -8.20 -0.80 -3.90
CA LEU A 41 -7.25 0.14 -3.30
C LEU A 41 -7.94 1.29 -2.57
N ARG A 42 -9.23 1.56 -2.84
CA ARG A 42 -10.05 2.62 -2.22
C ARG A 42 -10.48 2.28 -0.78
N ARG A 43 -9.51 2.00 0.05
CA ARG A 43 -9.62 1.79 1.50
C ARG A 43 -8.36 2.30 2.16
N ASN A 44 -8.42 2.66 3.44
CA ASN A 44 -7.21 3.01 4.18
C ASN A 44 -6.20 1.86 4.18
N TYR A 45 -4.96 2.14 3.84
CA TYR A 45 -3.84 1.21 3.93
C TYR A 45 -2.76 1.79 4.85
N LEU A 46 -2.89 1.46 6.13
CA LEU A 46 -2.09 2.00 7.24
C LEU A 46 -0.97 1.04 7.65
N PRO A 47 -0.01 1.44 8.50
CA PRO A 47 1.08 0.57 8.94
C PRO A 47 0.62 -0.80 9.50
N GLN A 48 -0.52 -0.84 10.19
CA GLN A 48 -1.08 -2.07 10.74
C GLN A 48 -1.59 -3.03 9.65
N ASN A 49 -2.08 -2.49 8.53
CA ASN A 49 -2.50 -3.29 7.38
C ASN A 49 -1.28 -3.92 6.70
N TYR A 50 -0.22 -3.13 6.49
CA TYR A 50 1.05 -3.65 6.00
C TYR A 50 1.62 -4.75 6.90
N ALA A 51 1.69 -4.51 8.22
CA ALA A 51 2.24 -5.48 9.17
C ALA A 51 1.46 -6.81 9.16
N ARG A 52 0.13 -6.76 9.05
CA ARG A 52 -0.72 -7.95 8.91
C ARG A 52 -0.43 -8.70 7.61
N ASP A 53 -0.35 -7.98 6.49
CA ASP A 53 -0.22 -8.60 5.16
C ASP A 53 1.20 -9.16 4.95
N ALA A 54 2.22 -8.54 5.57
CA ALA A 54 3.60 -9.00 5.57
C ALA A 54 3.91 -10.10 6.61
N ALA A 55 2.96 -10.49 7.47
CA ALA A 55 3.22 -11.33 8.65
C ALA A 55 3.80 -12.73 8.35
N ARG A 56 3.68 -13.22 7.11
CA ARG A 56 4.26 -14.50 6.67
C ARG A 56 5.69 -14.38 6.13
N HIS A 57 6.23 -13.17 6.11
CA HIS A 57 7.56 -12.83 5.64
C HIS A 57 8.39 -12.30 6.80
N ASN A 58 9.68 -12.63 6.84
CA ASN A 58 10.60 -12.12 7.86
C ASN A 58 11.07 -10.69 7.50
N VAL A 59 10.12 -9.75 7.36
CA VAL A 59 10.40 -8.34 7.08
C VAL A 59 10.89 -7.67 8.36
N ILE A 60 12.15 -7.25 8.36
CA ILE A 60 12.81 -6.64 9.53
C ILE A 60 12.91 -5.11 9.44
N ALA A 61 12.75 -4.56 8.24
CA ALA A 61 12.73 -3.11 7.99
C ALA A 61 12.01 -2.83 6.68
N THR A 62 11.51 -1.60 6.54
CA THR A 62 10.75 -1.19 5.36
C THR A 62 11.05 0.26 5.00
N VAL A 63 10.97 0.59 3.72
CA VAL A 63 11.02 1.97 3.23
C VAL A 63 9.65 2.35 2.69
N HIS A 64 9.06 3.37 3.29
CA HIS A 64 7.84 3.99 2.77
C HIS A 64 8.20 5.00 1.68
N VAL A 65 7.46 4.93 0.56
CA VAL A 65 7.48 5.90 -0.52
C VAL A 65 6.10 6.56 -0.58
N GLU A 66 6.08 7.88 -0.75
CA GLU A 66 4.84 8.63 -0.91
C GLU A 66 4.02 8.09 -2.10
N ALA A 67 2.70 8.05 -1.91
CA ALA A 67 1.75 7.42 -2.80
C ALA A 67 1.02 8.46 -3.67
#